data_AF-A0A1Y3WQA3-F1
#
_entry.id   AF-A0A1Y3WQA3-F1
#
_cell.length_a   1.000
_cell.length_b   1.000
_cell.length_c   1.000
_cell.angle_alpha   90.00
_cell.angle_beta   90.00
_cell.angle_gamma   90.00
#
_symmetry.space_group_name_H-M   'P 1'
#
loop_
_entity.id
_entity.type
_entity.pdbx_description
1 polymer ?
#
loop_
_entity_poly.entity_id
_entity_poly.type
_entity_poly.pdbx_seq_one_letter_code
_entity_poly.pdbx_strand_id
1 'polypeptide(L)'
;MEQNIYSIVFKVTHAGGSGSCFYLKDKNLFVTNYHVVEGFHTVAVHDNDRNPYLAKVVLVNPTLDIALLAVDHDFSALPELNLAANDTLSISNKIRVAGYPYGMPFTVTEGTVSSPKQLMNGQYYIQTDAAVNPGNSGGPIINEKNEVVGITVSKFTNSDADNMGFGIRVETLHKVFDSLDELDRDCFQVQCESCDELIADEEEFCPSCGEKLPEGVFEERQLSPLSEFCEAAIEKMGINPILAREGNEAWLFHKGSSEIRLFVYDRTYLFAVSPINLLPKKDVEKVLDYMLDTDFYPYKMGIEGRQIYLCYRIHLADISEESEERIQQNLVQLAEKADELDNMMVECFGCEFSAYSKQENEA
;
A
#
# COMPACT_ATOMS: atom_id res chain seq x y z
N MET A 1 -11.04 19.42 -13.49
CA MET A 1 -10.68 18.50 -14.60
C MET A 1 -9.46 17.63 -14.24
N GLU A 2 -8.56 18.07 -13.36
CA GLU A 2 -7.51 17.22 -12.74
C GLU A 2 -8.03 16.24 -11.66
N GLN A 3 -9.26 16.43 -11.17
CA GLN A 3 -9.88 15.62 -10.12
C GLN A 3 -10.11 14.13 -10.47
N ASN A 4 -9.96 13.71 -11.73
CA ASN A 4 -10.26 12.31 -12.11
C ASN A 4 -9.14 11.34 -11.66
N ILE A 5 -7.86 11.68 -11.88
CA ILE A 5 -6.74 10.75 -11.63
C ILE A 5 -6.47 10.55 -10.14
N TYR A 6 -6.71 11.58 -9.32
CA TYR A 6 -6.52 11.50 -7.88
C TYR A 6 -7.35 10.35 -7.29
N SER A 7 -8.67 10.37 -7.46
CA SER A 7 -9.59 9.43 -6.79
C SER A 7 -9.52 7.98 -7.27
N ILE A 8 -8.77 7.67 -8.34
CA ILE A 8 -8.75 6.35 -8.99
C ILE A 8 -7.41 5.63 -8.88
N VAL A 9 -6.38 6.29 -8.35
CA VAL A 9 -5.03 5.71 -8.15
C VAL A 9 -4.84 5.47 -6.66
N PHE A 10 -4.48 4.23 -6.32
CA PHE A 10 -4.46 3.73 -4.95
C PHE A 10 -3.09 3.18 -4.62
N LYS A 11 -2.72 3.24 -3.33
CA LYS A 11 -1.49 2.65 -2.82
C LYS A 11 -1.74 1.20 -2.47
N VAL A 12 -0.95 0.28 -3.01
CA VAL A 12 -0.96 -1.12 -2.59
C VAL A 12 0.06 -1.29 -1.47
N THR A 13 -0.31 -1.96 -0.38
CA THR A 13 0.62 -2.28 0.72
C THR A 13 0.47 -3.74 1.16
N HIS A 14 1.59 -4.31 1.58
CA HIS A 14 1.70 -5.65 2.12
C HIS A 14 2.96 -5.73 3.00
N ALA A 15 3.20 -6.87 3.66
CA ALA A 15 4.30 -7.00 4.63
C ALA A 15 5.71 -6.94 4.01
N GLY A 16 5.82 -6.96 2.69
CA GLY A 16 7.09 -6.87 1.97
C GLY A 16 7.40 -5.48 1.41
N GLY A 17 6.42 -4.56 1.38
CA GLY A 17 6.59 -3.25 0.74
C GLY A 17 5.28 -2.63 0.27
N SER A 18 5.41 -1.71 -0.69
CA SER A 18 4.29 -0.96 -1.24
C SER A 18 4.51 -0.60 -2.72
N GLY A 19 3.42 -0.41 -3.44
CA GLY A 19 3.40 0.08 -4.81
C GLY A 19 2.14 0.89 -5.10
N SER A 20 1.83 1.03 -6.39
CA SER A 20 0.66 1.75 -6.88
C SER A 20 -0.26 0.81 -7.64
N CYS A 21 -1.54 1.14 -7.69
CA CYS A 21 -2.51 0.50 -8.57
C CYS A 21 -3.55 1.54 -9.03
N PHE A 22 -4.36 1.19 -10.01
CA PHE A 22 -5.47 2.04 -10.45
C PHE A 22 -6.73 1.23 -10.75
N TYR A 23 -7.88 1.84 -10.54
CA TYR A 23 -9.18 1.22 -10.73
C TYR A 23 -9.68 1.38 -12.16
N LEU A 24 -10.12 0.27 -12.77
CA LEU A 24 -10.82 0.23 -14.05
C LEU A 24 -12.29 -0.12 -13.81
N LYS A 25 -13.14 0.90 -13.90
CA LYS A 25 -14.56 0.83 -13.57
C LYS A 25 -15.35 -0.12 -14.47
N ASP A 26 -15.05 -0.14 -15.77
CA ASP A 26 -15.71 -1.00 -16.75
C ASP A 26 -15.45 -2.50 -16.50
N LYS A 27 -14.32 -2.82 -15.87
CA LYS A 27 -13.96 -4.17 -15.42
C LYS A 27 -14.29 -4.43 -13.97
N ASN A 28 -14.51 -3.39 -13.17
CA ASN A 28 -14.58 -3.46 -11.71
C ASN A 28 -13.37 -4.22 -11.12
N LEU A 29 -12.17 -3.84 -11.54
CA LEU A 29 -10.90 -4.45 -11.11
C LEU A 29 -9.83 -3.37 -10.94
N PHE A 30 -8.85 -3.65 -10.11
CA PHE A 30 -7.65 -2.83 -9.97
C PHE A 30 -6.51 -3.47 -10.73
N VAL A 31 -5.67 -2.65 -11.34
CA VAL A 31 -4.50 -3.07 -12.11
C VAL A 31 -3.24 -2.65 -11.36
N THR A 32 -2.29 -3.56 -11.22
CA THR A 32 -0.94 -3.28 -10.71
C THR A 32 0.10 -4.17 -11.40
N ASN A 33 1.35 -4.11 -10.95
CA ASN A 33 2.38 -5.04 -11.40
C ASN A 33 2.39 -6.32 -10.57
N TYR A 34 2.78 -7.44 -11.19
CA TYR A 34 2.99 -8.70 -10.48
C TYR A 34 4.02 -8.54 -9.37
N HIS A 35 5.17 -7.92 -9.64
CA HIS A 35 6.23 -7.77 -8.63
C HIS A 35 5.84 -6.87 -7.44
N VAL A 36 4.72 -6.14 -7.52
CA VAL A 36 4.18 -5.35 -6.40
C VAL A 36 3.41 -6.25 -5.43
N VAL A 37 2.86 -7.37 -5.89
CA VAL A 37 2.05 -8.30 -5.09
C VAL A 37 2.65 -9.70 -4.99
N GLU A 38 3.83 -9.92 -5.56
CA GLU A 38 4.55 -11.20 -5.58
C GLU A 38 4.63 -11.84 -4.19
N GLY A 39 4.11 -13.06 -4.08
CA GLY A 39 4.03 -13.82 -2.84
C GLY A 39 2.93 -13.35 -1.87
N PHE A 40 1.99 -12.51 -2.27
CA PHE A 40 0.86 -12.09 -1.43
C PHE A 40 -0.45 -12.27 -2.19
N HIS A 41 -1.28 -13.22 -1.75
CA HIS A 41 -2.61 -13.43 -2.36
C HIS A 41 -3.65 -12.41 -1.87
N THR A 42 -3.40 -11.75 -0.74
CA THR A 42 -4.23 -10.68 -0.20
C THR A 42 -3.37 -9.49 0.21
N VAL A 43 -3.79 -8.30 -0.19
CA VAL A 43 -3.10 -7.03 0.06
C VAL A 43 -4.08 -5.98 0.56
N ALA A 44 -3.58 -4.87 1.09
CA ALA A 44 -4.40 -3.69 1.36
C ALA A 44 -4.22 -2.67 0.23
N VAL A 45 -5.32 -2.05 -0.19
CA VAL A 45 -5.29 -0.88 -1.06
C VAL A 45 -5.77 0.33 -0.29
N HIS A 46 -5.09 1.47 -0.46
CA HIS A 46 -5.42 2.72 0.23
C HIS A 46 -5.80 3.78 -0.77
N ASP A 47 -6.90 4.49 -0.52
CA ASP A 47 -7.20 5.73 -1.24
C ASP A 47 -6.29 6.88 -0.76
N ASN A 48 -6.44 8.06 -1.35
CA ASN A 48 -5.64 9.22 -0.97
C ASN A 48 -6.02 9.82 0.39
N ASP A 49 -7.20 9.47 0.92
CA ASP A 49 -7.64 9.83 2.26
C ASP A 49 -7.10 8.83 3.31
N ARG A 50 -6.32 7.83 2.87
CA ARG A 50 -5.69 6.76 3.66
C ARG A 50 -6.69 5.75 4.22
N ASN A 51 -7.88 5.63 3.63
CA ASN A 51 -8.80 4.55 4.00
C ASN A 51 -8.28 3.23 3.42
N PRO A 52 -8.09 2.18 4.24
CA PRO A 52 -7.65 0.87 3.77
C PRO A 52 -8.84 0.00 3.32
N TYR A 53 -8.67 -0.72 2.21
CA TYR A 53 -9.62 -1.69 1.70
C TYR A 53 -8.93 -3.03 1.43
N LEU A 54 -9.60 -4.14 1.73
CA LEU A 54 -9.05 -5.47 1.54
C LEU A 54 -9.14 -5.85 0.07
N ALA A 55 -8.03 -6.32 -0.50
CA ALA A 55 -7.96 -6.70 -1.90
C ALA A 55 -7.42 -8.12 -2.06
N LYS A 56 -8.14 -8.96 -2.80
CA LYS A 56 -7.65 -10.27 -3.26
C LYS A 56 -6.88 -10.07 -4.56
N VAL A 57 -5.74 -10.72 -4.69
CA VAL A 57 -5.06 -10.89 -5.98
C VAL A 57 -5.78 -12.01 -6.71
N VAL A 58 -6.46 -11.67 -7.82
CA VAL A 58 -7.30 -12.62 -8.55
C VAL A 58 -6.65 -13.13 -9.82
N LEU A 59 -5.69 -12.37 -10.36
CA LEU A 59 -4.92 -12.80 -11.52
C LEU A 59 -3.50 -12.28 -11.42
N VAL A 60 -2.53 -13.13 -11.78
CA VAL A 60 -1.15 -12.74 -12.03
C VAL A 60 -0.66 -13.24 -13.37
N ASN A 61 0.15 -12.44 -14.05
CA ASN A 61 0.96 -12.85 -15.19
C ASN A 61 2.41 -12.41 -14.92
N PRO A 62 3.27 -13.33 -14.42
CA PRO A 62 4.64 -12.99 -14.05
C PRO A 62 5.49 -12.53 -15.25
N THR A 63 5.29 -13.14 -16.42
CA THR A 63 6.04 -12.78 -17.63
C THR A 63 5.72 -11.36 -18.08
N LEU A 64 4.45 -10.96 -18.05
CA LEU A 64 4.02 -9.62 -18.44
C LEU A 64 4.13 -8.59 -17.31
N ASP A 65 4.50 -9.03 -16.10
CA ASP A 65 4.55 -8.24 -14.87
C ASP A 65 3.22 -7.51 -14.57
N ILE A 66 2.09 -8.22 -14.71
CA ILE A 66 0.74 -7.69 -14.47
C ILE A 66 0.06 -8.49 -13.35
N ALA A 67 -0.67 -7.79 -12.49
CA ALA A 67 -1.61 -8.40 -11.57
C ALA A 67 -2.94 -7.63 -11.54
N LEU A 68 -4.04 -8.36 -11.35
CA LEU A 68 -5.38 -7.81 -11.17
C LEU A 68 -5.86 -8.07 -9.75
N LEU A 69 -6.49 -7.06 -9.14
CA LEU A 69 -7.03 -7.15 -7.79
C LEU A 69 -8.54 -6.95 -7.79
N ALA A 70 -9.24 -7.75 -6.98
CA ALA A 70 -10.63 -7.52 -6.61
C ALA A 70 -10.68 -6.97 -5.19
N VAL A 71 -11.33 -5.82 -5.02
CA VAL A 71 -11.39 -5.11 -3.73
C VAL A 71 -12.78 -5.23 -3.13
N ASP A 72 -12.86 -5.53 -1.84
CA ASP A 72 -14.11 -5.68 -1.08
C ASP A 72 -14.70 -4.30 -0.70
N HIS A 73 -15.05 -3.50 -1.71
CA HIS A 73 -15.70 -2.20 -1.56
C HIS A 73 -16.38 -1.75 -2.86
N ASP A 74 -17.45 -0.96 -2.77
CA ASP A 74 -18.13 -0.40 -3.93
C ASP A 74 -17.50 0.91 -4.40
N PHE A 75 -16.73 0.84 -5.49
CA PHE A 75 -16.12 1.99 -6.15
C PHE A 75 -16.93 2.51 -7.34
N SER A 76 -18.19 2.09 -7.51
CA SER A 76 -19.03 2.48 -8.65
C SER A 76 -19.31 3.98 -8.73
N ALA A 77 -19.16 4.72 -7.62
CA ALA A 77 -19.27 6.17 -7.59
C ALA A 77 -18.05 6.90 -8.17
N LEU A 78 -16.90 6.22 -8.29
CA LEU A 78 -15.68 6.81 -8.82
C LEU A 78 -15.81 7.17 -10.32
N PRO A 79 -15.06 8.19 -10.78
CA PRO A 79 -15.01 8.53 -12.19
C PRO A 79 -14.35 7.43 -13.01
N GLU A 80 -14.64 7.42 -14.31
CA GLU A 80 -14.09 6.44 -15.24
C GLU A 80 -12.68 6.84 -15.70
N LEU A 81 -11.78 5.86 -15.71
CA LEU A 81 -10.45 5.93 -16.31
C LEU A 81 -10.38 4.95 -17.46
N ASN A 82 -10.27 5.48 -18.67
CA ASN A 82 -10.30 4.70 -19.88
C ASN A 82 -8.90 4.25 -20.28
N LEU A 83 -8.79 3.04 -20.81
CA LEU A 83 -7.60 2.60 -21.53
C LEU A 83 -7.59 3.20 -22.93
N ALA A 84 -6.41 3.59 -23.43
CA ALA A 84 -6.28 3.96 -24.82
C ALA A 84 -6.56 2.75 -25.72
N ALA A 85 -7.43 2.92 -26.72
CA ALA A 85 -7.88 1.83 -27.59
C ALA A 85 -6.73 1.19 -28.40
N ASN A 86 -5.70 1.97 -28.71
CA ASN A 86 -4.51 1.51 -29.43
C ASN A 86 -3.28 2.22 -28.87
N ASP A 87 -2.10 1.62 -29.06
CA ASP A 87 -0.86 2.35 -28.83
C ASP A 87 -0.61 3.36 -29.95
N THR A 88 -0.88 4.62 -29.64
CA THR A 88 -0.62 5.76 -30.53
C THR A 88 0.55 6.62 -30.06
N LEU A 89 1.31 6.17 -29.06
CA LEU A 89 2.39 6.97 -28.51
C LEU A 89 3.49 7.17 -29.55
N SER A 90 3.92 8.43 -29.67
CA SER A 90 5.05 8.85 -30.47
C SER A 90 6.06 9.56 -29.58
N ILE A 91 7.32 9.61 -30.03
CA ILE A 91 8.36 10.39 -29.35
C ILE A 91 7.87 11.82 -29.14
N SER A 92 8.18 12.38 -27.97
CA SER A 92 7.77 13.71 -27.52
C SER A 92 6.28 13.89 -27.20
N ASN A 93 5.44 12.84 -27.27
CA ASN A 93 4.10 12.91 -26.69
C ASN A 93 4.19 13.15 -25.19
N LYS A 94 3.39 14.08 -24.67
CA LYS A 94 3.32 14.33 -23.22
C LYS A 94 2.56 13.22 -22.52
N ILE A 95 3.10 12.80 -21.37
CA ILE A 95 2.51 11.80 -20.50
C ILE A 95 2.66 12.22 -19.04
N ARG A 96 1.79 11.68 -18.20
CA ARG A 96 1.87 11.81 -16.74
C ARG A 96 1.98 10.43 -16.12
N VAL A 97 2.81 10.31 -15.09
CA VAL A 97 2.92 9.14 -14.22
C VAL A 97 2.29 9.49 -12.89
N ALA A 98 1.36 8.66 -12.43
CA ALA A 98 0.68 8.85 -11.15
C ALA A 98 0.95 7.66 -10.22
N GLY A 99 1.23 7.92 -8.95
CA GLY A 99 1.53 6.87 -7.98
C GLY A 99 2.02 7.37 -6.63
N TYR A 100 2.59 6.45 -5.86
CA TYR A 100 3.03 6.64 -4.47
C TYR A 100 4.54 6.38 -4.34
N PRO A 101 5.40 7.31 -4.79
CA PRO A 101 6.84 7.12 -4.75
C PRO A 101 7.31 6.94 -3.30
N TYR A 102 8.06 5.86 -3.03
CA TYR A 102 8.53 5.46 -1.71
C TYR A 102 7.40 5.30 -0.66
N GLY A 103 6.16 5.05 -1.12
CA GLY A 103 4.98 5.01 -0.24
C GLY A 103 4.53 6.38 0.28
N MET A 104 5.14 7.47 -0.19
CA MET A 104 4.78 8.85 0.14
C MET A 104 3.41 9.22 -0.43
N PRO A 105 2.79 10.34 0.01
CA PRO A 105 1.54 10.82 -0.54
C PRO A 105 1.52 10.88 -2.07
N PHE A 106 0.33 10.67 -2.62
CA PHE A 106 0.09 10.62 -4.05
C PHE A 106 0.78 11.74 -4.83
N THR A 107 1.50 11.35 -5.87
CA THR A 107 2.30 12.24 -6.70
C THR A 107 1.94 12.02 -8.17
N VAL A 108 1.92 13.12 -8.93
CA VAL A 108 1.86 13.09 -10.40
C VAL A 108 3.12 13.75 -10.94
N THR A 109 3.85 13.06 -11.79
CA THR A 109 5.01 13.59 -12.51
C THR A 109 4.68 13.69 -14.00
N GLU A 110 5.06 14.80 -14.63
CA GLU A 110 4.89 15.01 -16.07
C GLU A 110 6.22 14.79 -16.79
N GLY A 111 6.15 14.22 -17.99
CA GLY A 111 7.28 14.10 -18.90
C GLY A 111 6.79 13.84 -20.32
N THR A 112 7.68 13.30 -21.13
CA THR A 112 7.45 12.94 -22.52
C THR A 112 7.85 11.50 -22.79
N VAL A 113 7.29 10.93 -23.84
CA VAL A 113 7.74 9.64 -24.36
C VAL A 113 9.10 9.83 -25.02
N SER A 114 10.15 9.24 -24.44
CA SER A 114 11.49 9.18 -25.02
C SER A 114 11.59 8.12 -26.11
N SER A 115 10.93 6.97 -25.91
CA SER A 115 10.80 5.90 -26.90
C SER A 115 9.48 5.15 -26.67
N PRO A 116 8.55 5.10 -27.64
CA PRO A 116 7.28 4.41 -27.46
C PRO A 116 7.41 2.87 -27.45
N LYS A 117 8.52 2.34 -27.99
CA LYS A 117 8.79 0.89 -28.11
C LYS A 117 10.27 0.61 -27.85
N GLN A 118 10.66 0.72 -26.59
CA GLN A 118 12.01 0.38 -26.14
C GLN A 118 12.10 -1.13 -25.84
N LEU A 119 12.96 -1.85 -26.55
CA LEU A 119 13.18 -3.28 -26.31
C LEU A 119 14.08 -3.47 -25.07
N MET A 120 13.55 -4.09 -24.02
CA MET A 120 14.28 -4.46 -22.81
C MET A 120 13.93 -5.88 -22.41
N ASN A 121 14.94 -6.71 -22.12
CA ASN A 121 14.77 -8.09 -21.70
C ASN A 121 13.79 -8.90 -22.58
N GLY A 122 13.78 -8.65 -23.89
CA GLY A 122 12.91 -9.34 -24.85
C GLY A 122 11.48 -8.79 -24.96
N GLN A 123 11.11 -7.73 -24.23
CA GLN A 123 9.79 -7.10 -24.27
C GLN A 123 9.87 -5.61 -24.62
N TYR A 124 8.77 -5.07 -25.18
CA TYR A 124 8.68 -3.68 -25.57
C TYR A 124 7.98 -2.83 -24.49
N TYR A 125 8.72 -1.83 -23.99
CA TYR A 125 8.25 -0.89 -22.98
C TYR A 125 8.12 0.52 -23.57
N ILE A 126 7.30 1.35 -22.92
CA ILE A 126 7.34 2.81 -23.05
C ILE A 126 8.54 3.27 -22.25
N GLN A 127 9.41 4.07 -22.85
CA GLN A 127 10.46 4.81 -22.15
C GLN A 127 10.03 6.27 -22.03
N THR A 128 10.22 6.86 -20.86
CA THR A 128 9.89 8.26 -20.56
C THR A 128 10.96 8.94 -19.71
N ASP A 129 11.03 10.27 -19.81
CA ASP A 129 11.80 11.13 -18.92
C ASP A 129 10.98 11.66 -17.72
N ALA A 130 9.70 11.30 -17.61
CA ALA A 130 8.93 11.56 -16.40
C ALA A 130 9.59 10.89 -15.20
N ALA A 131 9.63 11.57 -14.05
CA ALA A 131 10.27 11.05 -12.86
C ALA A 131 9.55 9.78 -12.37
N VAL A 132 10.26 8.65 -12.38
CA VAL A 132 9.81 7.34 -11.90
C VAL A 132 10.70 6.90 -10.76
N ASN A 133 10.12 6.62 -9.60
CA ASN A 133 10.81 6.14 -8.41
C ASN A 133 10.18 4.82 -7.93
N PRO A 134 10.89 4.02 -7.10
CA PRO A 134 10.28 2.93 -6.35
C PRO A 134 8.96 3.37 -5.72
N GLY A 135 7.92 2.53 -5.81
CA GLY A 135 6.56 2.86 -5.36
C GLY A 135 5.62 3.38 -6.45
N ASN A 136 6.14 3.93 -7.56
CA ASN A 136 5.31 4.23 -8.74
C ASN A 136 4.93 2.96 -9.53
N SER A 137 5.65 1.84 -9.34
CA SER A 137 5.32 0.56 -9.98
C SER A 137 3.84 0.22 -9.80
N GLY A 138 3.19 -0.16 -10.90
CA GLY A 138 1.76 -0.49 -10.97
C GLY A 138 0.83 0.71 -11.15
N GLY A 139 1.36 1.94 -11.04
CA GLY A 139 0.62 3.17 -11.31
C GLY A 139 0.41 3.42 -12.82
N PRO A 140 -0.60 4.21 -13.21
CA PRO A 140 -0.90 4.44 -14.63
C PRO A 140 0.04 5.48 -15.25
N ILE A 141 0.42 5.22 -16.51
CA ILE A 141 0.95 6.22 -17.44
C ILE A 141 -0.22 6.75 -18.27
N ILE A 142 -0.44 8.06 -18.25
CA ILE A 142 -1.64 8.69 -18.78
C ILE A 142 -1.27 9.73 -19.84
N ASN A 143 -1.98 9.74 -20.98
CA ASN A 143 -1.78 10.71 -22.06
C ASN A 143 -2.53 12.03 -21.80
N GLU A 144 -2.45 12.98 -22.75
CA GLU A 144 -3.16 14.26 -22.68
C GLU A 144 -4.69 14.14 -22.77
N LYS A 145 -5.22 13.00 -23.23
CA LYS A 145 -6.66 12.71 -23.28
C LYS A 145 -7.21 12.11 -21.98
N ASN A 146 -6.37 11.95 -20.95
CA ASN A 146 -6.69 11.22 -19.73
C ASN A 146 -6.99 9.73 -19.95
N GLU A 147 -6.34 9.11 -20.93
CA GLU A 147 -6.41 7.67 -21.15
C GLU A 147 -5.12 7.01 -20.66
N VAL A 148 -5.24 5.82 -20.08
CA VAL A 148 -4.09 4.98 -19.71
C VAL A 148 -3.45 4.45 -20.97
N VAL A 149 -2.17 4.74 -21.14
CA VAL A 149 -1.33 4.27 -22.24
C VAL A 149 -0.30 3.24 -21.80
N GLY A 150 -0.11 3.06 -20.48
CA GLY A 150 0.73 2.01 -19.92
C GLY A 150 0.70 1.96 -18.39
N ILE A 151 1.50 1.04 -17.84
CA ILE A 151 1.66 0.83 -16.39
C ILE A 151 3.12 1.08 -16.05
N THR A 152 3.40 1.95 -15.09
CA THR A 152 4.77 2.29 -14.69
C THR A 152 5.49 1.09 -14.09
N VAL A 153 6.77 0.91 -14.43
CA VAL A 153 7.67 -0.10 -13.84
C VAL A 153 8.94 0.60 -13.36
N SER A 154 9.19 0.62 -12.04
CA SER A 154 10.31 1.37 -11.46
C SER A 154 11.61 0.55 -11.28
N LYS A 155 11.58 -0.78 -11.46
CA LYS A 155 12.66 -1.69 -11.00
C LYS A 155 13.80 -1.95 -12.00
N PHE A 156 13.87 -1.26 -13.15
CA PHE A 156 14.93 -1.50 -14.15
C PHE A 156 16.32 -0.91 -13.80
N THR A 157 16.53 -0.44 -12.57
CA THR A 157 17.68 0.35 -12.12
C THR A 157 18.98 -0.44 -11.90
N ASN A 158 19.32 -1.38 -12.78
CA ASN A 158 20.68 -1.96 -12.87
C ASN A 158 21.61 -1.16 -13.79
N SER A 159 21.15 -0.02 -14.31
CA SER A 159 21.97 0.91 -15.09
C SER A 159 22.07 2.24 -14.36
N ASP A 160 23.27 2.80 -14.25
CA ASP A 160 23.63 4.14 -13.75
C ASP A 160 23.00 5.30 -14.57
N ALA A 161 21.78 5.13 -15.07
CA ALA A 161 21.07 6.07 -15.92
C ALA A 161 19.99 6.79 -15.10
N ASP A 162 20.41 7.83 -14.39
CA ASP A 162 19.50 8.79 -13.78
C ASP A 162 18.52 9.33 -14.85
N ASN A 163 17.21 9.31 -14.57
CA ASN A 163 16.11 9.82 -15.41
C ASN A 163 15.61 8.91 -16.57
N MET A 164 15.68 7.58 -16.43
CA MET A 164 14.98 6.67 -17.37
C MET A 164 13.81 5.97 -16.67
N GLY A 165 12.58 6.40 -16.99
CA GLY A 165 11.36 5.73 -16.58
C GLY A 165 10.88 4.74 -17.64
N PHE A 166 10.28 3.63 -17.20
CA PHE A 166 9.70 2.63 -18.09
C PHE A 166 8.25 2.32 -17.74
N GLY A 167 7.49 1.83 -18.72
CA GLY A 167 6.18 1.27 -18.47
C GLY A 167 5.74 0.21 -19.47
N ILE A 168 4.96 -0.75 -18.98
CA ILE A 168 4.31 -1.77 -19.78
C ILE A 168 3.28 -1.08 -20.68
N ARG A 169 3.24 -1.42 -21.96
CA ARG A 169 2.35 -0.80 -22.94
C ARG A 169 0.90 -1.23 -22.73
N VAL A 170 -0.06 -0.35 -23.01
CA VAL A 170 -1.52 -0.67 -22.93
C VAL A 170 -1.92 -1.86 -23.80
N GLU A 171 -1.20 -2.14 -24.89
CA GLU A 171 -1.42 -3.34 -25.72
C GLU A 171 -1.31 -4.64 -24.90
N THR A 172 -0.41 -4.68 -23.92
CA THR A 172 -0.25 -5.82 -23.03
C THR A 172 -1.48 -6.00 -22.13
N LEU A 173 -2.08 -4.89 -21.66
CA LEU A 173 -3.31 -4.93 -20.88
C LEU A 173 -4.49 -5.46 -21.70
N HIS A 174 -4.64 -5.01 -22.94
CA HIS A 174 -5.71 -5.52 -23.81
C HIS A 174 -5.63 -7.04 -23.99
N LYS A 175 -4.42 -7.61 -24.15
CA LYS A 175 -4.22 -9.07 -24.22
C LYS A 175 -4.60 -9.79 -22.94
N VAL A 176 -4.21 -9.25 -21.78
CA VAL A 176 -4.62 -9.82 -20.47
C VAL A 176 -6.14 -9.77 -20.33
N PHE A 177 -6.79 -8.76 -20.89
CA PHE A 177 -8.24 -8.62 -20.81
C PHE A 177 -9.04 -9.49 -21.77
N ASP A 178 -8.41 -10.12 -22.76
CA ASP A 178 -9.09 -11.06 -23.66
C ASP A 178 -9.55 -12.34 -22.93
N SER A 179 -8.94 -12.69 -21.78
CA SER A 179 -9.31 -13.85 -20.94
C SER A 179 -10.21 -13.49 -19.74
N LEU A 180 -10.67 -12.24 -19.63
CA LEU A 180 -11.43 -11.77 -18.45
C LEU A 180 -12.77 -12.48 -18.22
N ASP A 181 -13.42 -12.97 -19.27
CA ASP A 181 -14.73 -13.62 -19.16
C ASP A 181 -14.67 -14.94 -18.35
N GLU A 182 -13.47 -15.53 -18.24
CA GLU A 182 -13.19 -16.77 -17.50
C GLU A 182 -12.64 -16.51 -16.09
N LEU A 183 -12.38 -15.24 -15.74
CA LEU A 183 -11.78 -14.87 -14.46
C LEU A 183 -12.73 -15.12 -13.29
N ASP A 184 -12.29 -15.97 -12.36
CA ASP A 184 -12.90 -16.13 -11.05
C ASP A 184 -12.30 -15.09 -10.08
N ARG A 185 -13.14 -14.22 -9.56
CA ARG A 185 -12.72 -13.12 -8.68
C ARG A 185 -12.58 -13.54 -7.22
N ASP A 186 -12.86 -14.81 -6.91
CA ASP A 186 -12.80 -15.34 -5.55
C ASP A 186 -11.57 -16.19 -5.26
N CYS A 187 -10.77 -16.53 -6.27
CA CYS A 187 -9.53 -17.29 -6.12
C CYS A 187 -8.33 -16.58 -6.78
N PHE A 188 -7.12 -17.02 -6.41
CA PHE A 188 -5.87 -16.60 -7.04
C PHE A 188 -5.64 -17.43 -8.30
N GLN A 189 -5.36 -16.78 -9.43
CA GLN A 189 -5.12 -17.45 -10.70
C GLN A 189 -3.83 -16.96 -11.36
N VAL A 190 -3.12 -17.86 -12.03
CA VAL A 190 -1.93 -17.59 -12.83
C VAL A 190 -2.30 -17.71 -14.30
N GLN A 191 -2.04 -16.66 -15.08
CA GLN A 191 -2.20 -16.71 -16.53
C GLN A 191 -0.99 -17.36 -17.19
N CYS A 192 -1.22 -18.43 -17.96
CA CYS A 192 -0.18 -19.06 -18.76
C CYS A 192 0.31 -18.12 -19.86
N GLU A 193 1.63 -17.90 -19.95
CA GLU A 193 2.23 -17.03 -20.97
C GLU A 193 2.13 -17.54 -22.42
N SER A 194 1.84 -18.85 -22.58
CA SER A 194 1.89 -19.53 -23.88
C SER A 194 0.51 -19.73 -24.50
N CYS A 195 -0.53 -19.95 -23.69
CA CYS A 195 -1.88 -20.24 -24.18
C CYS A 195 -2.99 -19.44 -23.48
N ASP A 196 -2.64 -18.49 -22.61
CA ASP A 196 -3.55 -17.60 -21.88
C ASP A 196 -4.53 -18.28 -20.89
N GLU A 197 -4.42 -19.60 -20.70
CA GLU A 197 -5.17 -20.39 -19.69
C GLU A 197 -5.03 -19.78 -18.28
N LEU A 198 -6.14 -19.71 -17.55
CA LEU A 198 -6.18 -19.26 -16.15
C LEU A 198 -6.11 -20.44 -15.20
N ILE A 199 -5.00 -20.56 -14.47
CA ILE A 199 -4.68 -21.72 -13.65
C ILE A 199 -4.87 -21.35 -12.18
N ALA A 200 -5.81 -21.99 -11.50
CA ALA A 200 -6.12 -21.73 -10.09
C ALA A 200 -5.41 -22.69 -9.11
N ASP A 201 -5.15 -23.93 -9.55
CA ASP A 201 -4.51 -24.95 -8.74
C ASP A 201 -2.98 -24.85 -8.82
N GLU A 202 -2.31 -25.20 -7.72
CA GLU A 202 -0.84 -25.24 -7.66
C GLU A 202 -0.29 -26.34 -8.58
N GLU A 203 0.32 -25.91 -9.69
CA GLU A 203 0.84 -26.78 -10.74
C GLU A 203 2.27 -26.38 -11.13
N GLU A 204 3.09 -27.35 -11.54
CA GLU A 204 4.43 -27.06 -12.11
C GLU A 204 4.36 -26.69 -13.61
N PHE A 205 3.33 -27.18 -14.31
CA PHE A 205 3.14 -27.01 -15.74
C PHE A 205 1.70 -26.62 -16.04
N CYS A 206 1.49 -25.82 -17.07
CA CYS A 206 0.16 -25.47 -17.55
C CYS A 206 -0.62 -26.74 -17.95
N PRO A 207 -1.81 -27.00 -17.38
CA PRO A 207 -2.59 -28.19 -17.67
C PRO A 207 -3.12 -28.22 -19.12
N SER A 208 -3.20 -27.06 -19.78
CA SER A 208 -3.74 -26.90 -21.13
C SER A 208 -2.67 -27.12 -22.21
N CYS A 209 -1.50 -26.46 -22.10
CA CYS A 209 -0.46 -26.51 -23.14
C CYS A 209 0.87 -27.18 -22.71
N GLY A 210 1.05 -27.48 -21.42
CA GLY A 210 2.27 -28.09 -20.88
C GLY A 210 3.47 -27.13 -20.72
N GLU A 211 3.27 -25.81 -20.88
CA GLU A 211 4.30 -24.81 -20.60
C GLU A 211 4.72 -24.85 -19.12
N LYS A 212 6.00 -24.66 -18.83
CA LYS A 212 6.46 -24.68 -17.43
C LYS A 212 6.05 -23.37 -16.75
N LEU A 213 5.40 -23.45 -15.60
CA LEU A 213 5.03 -22.27 -14.84
C LEU A 213 6.26 -21.71 -14.08
N PRO A 214 6.29 -20.39 -13.81
CA PRO A 214 7.34 -19.80 -12.98
C PRO A 214 7.39 -20.48 -11.61
N GLU A 215 8.59 -20.75 -11.13
CA GLU A 215 8.81 -21.41 -9.84
C GLU A 215 8.27 -20.55 -8.70
N GLY A 216 7.55 -21.16 -7.76
CA GLY A 216 6.98 -20.48 -6.60
C GLY A 216 5.84 -19.49 -6.93
N VAL A 217 5.28 -19.49 -8.14
CA VAL A 217 4.23 -18.52 -8.53
C VAL A 217 2.95 -18.60 -7.67
N PHE A 218 2.68 -19.76 -7.08
CA PHE A 218 1.56 -20.00 -6.16
C PHE A 218 1.96 -19.89 -4.68
N GLU A 219 3.24 -19.71 -4.37
CA GLU A 219 3.72 -19.68 -2.99
C GLU A 219 3.40 -18.34 -2.33
N GLU A 220 2.77 -18.39 -1.16
CA GLU A 220 2.63 -17.22 -0.30
C GLU A 220 3.90 -17.01 0.54
N ARG A 221 4.35 -15.77 0.57
CA ARG A 221 5.49 -15.35 1.36
C ARG A 221 5.13 -15.42 2.84
N GLN A 222 5.93 -16.20 3.57
CA GLN A 222 5.81 -16.28 5.02
C GLN A 222 6.18 -14.96 5.70
N LEU A 223 5.42 -14.63 6.74
CA LEU A 223 5.69 -13.48 7.60
C LEU A 223 6.95 -13.72 8.44
N SER A 224 7.63 -12.64 8.84
CA SER A 224 8.69 -12.76 9.84
C SER A 224 8.07 -13.12 11.21
N PRO A 225 8.80 -13.81 12.10
CA PRO A 225 8.30 -14.06 13.46
C PRO A 225 7.89 -12.79 14.20
N LEU A 226 8.57 -11.67 13.93
CA LEU A 226 8.20 -10.36 14.49
C LEU A 226 6.88 -9.84 13.89
N SER A 227 6.64 -10.05 12.60
CA SER A 227 5.38 -9.69 11.97
C SER A 227 4.23 -10.51 12.54
N GLU A 228 4.39 -11.83 12.67
CA GLU A 228 3.41 -12.70 13.33
C GLU A 228 3.10 -12.23 14.77
N PHE A 229 4.15 -11.90 15.53
CA PHE A 229 4.03 -11.37 16.89
C PHE A 229 3.23 -10.06 16.96
N CYS A 230 3.51 -9.10 16.07
CA CYS A 230 2.82 -7.82 16.02
C CYS A 230 1.38 -7.97 15.52
N GLU A 231 1.17 -8.75 14.46
CA GLU A 231 -0.15 -8.95 13.85
C GLU A 231 -1.09 -9.67 14.82
N ALA A 232 -0.59 -10.63 15.62
CA ALA A 232 -1.38 -11.25 16.69
C ALA A 232 -1.84 -10.23 17.76
N ALA A 233 -1.04 -9.20 18.07
CA ALA A 233 -1.47 -8.12 18.96
C ALA A 233 -2.52 -7.21 18.30
N ILE A 234 -2.37 -6.91 17.01
CA ILE A 234 -3.32 -6.10 16.22
C ILE A 234 -4.69 -6.80 16.13
N GLU A 235 -4.71 -8.12 15.89
CA GLU A 235 -5.95 -8.91 15.87
C GLU A 235 -6.69 -8.86 17.21
N LYS A 236 -5.96 -8.93 18.33
CA LYS A 236 -6.55 -8.80 19.68
C LYS A 236 -7.23 -7.45 19.91
N MET A 237 -6.86 -6.42 19.13
CA MET A 237 -7.50 -5.10 19.18
C MET A 237 -8.78 -5.03 18.33
N GLY A 238 -9.10 -6.08 17.57
CA GLY A 238 -10.24 -6.14 16.63
C GLY A 238 -9.94 -5.54 15.26
N ILE A 239 -8.65 -5.37 14.92
CA ILE A 239 -8.21 -4.78 13.65
C ILE A 239 -7.71 -5.89 12.73
N ASN A 240 -8.07 -5.83 11.45
CA ASN A 240 -7.50 -6.73 10.44
C ASN A 240 -6.04 -6.33 10.18
N PRO A 241 -5.05 -7.21 10.45
CA PRO A 241 -3.63 -6.86 10.30
C PRO A 241 -3.24 -6.51 8.88
N ILE A 242 -3.87 -7.12 7.87
CA ILE A 242 -3.57 -6.83 6.46
C ILE A 242 -3.89 -5.37 6.15
N LEU A 243 -5.04 -4.87 6.62
CA LEU A 243 -5.44 -3.47 6.46
C LEU A 243 -4.55 -2.50 7.24
N ALA A 244 -3.88 -2.99 8.28
CA ALA A 244 -2.95 -2.20 9.07
C ALA A 244 -1.53 -2.13 8.48
N ARG A 245 -1.17 -2.97 7.50
CA ARG A 245 0.20 -3.02 6.96
C ARG A 245 0.57 -1.73 6.22
N GLU A 246 1.69 -1.13 6.62
CA GLU A 246 2.29 0.06 6.01
C GLU A 246 3.71 -0.25 5.49
N GLY A 247 3.89 -1.44 4.92
CA GLY A 247 5.16 -1.94 4.40
C GLY A 247 5.86 -2.94 5.31
N ASN A 248 7.18 -3.05 5.18
CA ASN A 248 7.95 -4.06 5.89
C ASN A 248 8.11 -3.73 7.38
N GLU A 249 7.59 -4.62 8.24
CA GLU A 249 7.64 -4.49 9.70
C GLU A 249 7.13 -3.13 10.21
N ALA A 250 6.09 -2.62 9.56
CA ALA A 250 5.42 -1.37 9.87
C ALA A 250 3.91 -1.52 9.72
N TRP A 251 3.17 -0.97 10.69
CA TRP A 251 1.72 -0.99 10.73
C TRP A 251 1.17 0.37 11.17
N LEU A 252 0.04 0.77 10.61
CA LEU A 252 -0.71 1.96 10.97
C LEU A 252 -2.20 1.62 10.98
N PHE A 253 -2.89 1.95 12.06
CA PHE A 253 -4.33 1.78 12.18
C PHE A 253 -4.90 2.74 13.22
N HIS A 254 -6.23 2.76 13.37
CA HIS A 254 -6.90 3.55 14.39
C HIS A 254 -7.55 2.66 15.44
N LYS A 255 -7.41 3.05 16.72
CA LYS A 255 -8.21 2.55 17.83
C LYS A 255 -9.04 3.72 18.35
N GLY A 256 -10.36 3.65 18.14
CA GLY A 256 -11.24 4.80 18.32
C GLY A 256 -10.78 6.00 17.48
N SER A 257 -10.54 7.16 18.09
CA SER A 257 -10.02 8.34 17.40
C SER A 257 -8.50 8.34 17.24
N SER A 258 -7.77 7.54 18.02
CA SER A 258 -6.30 7.55 18.06
C SER A 258 -5.65 6.74 16.94
N GLU A 259 -4.72 7.36 16.22
CA GLU A 259 -3.83 6.67 15.27
C GLU A 259 -2.73 5.94 16.05
N ILE A 260 -2.50 4.68 15.73
CA ILE A 260 -1.48 3.82 16.33
C ILE A 260 -0.51 3.42 15.22
N ARG A 261 0.79 3.58 15.49
CA ARG A 261 1.87 3.22 14.57
C ARG A 261 2.78 2.21 15.24
N LEU A 262 2.97 1.05 14.62
CA LEU A 262 3.99 0.09 15.02
C LEU A 262 5.06 0.06 13.95
N PHE A 263 6.34 0.15 14.32
CA PHE A 263 7.42 0.06 13.35
C PHE A 263 8.74 -0.34 14.01
N VAL A 264 9.59 -1.00 13.22
CA VAL A 264 10.96 -1.32 13.62
C VAL A 264 11.89 -0.16 13.33
N TYR A 265 12.65 0.27 14.33
CA TYR A 265 13.69 1.29 14.21
C TYR A 265 15.07 0.65 14.40
N ASP A 266 15.98 0.97 13.47
CA ASP A 266 17.39 0.54 13.47
C ASP A 266 17.58 -0.97 13.67
N ARG A 267 16.60 -1.78 13.23
CA ARG A 267 16.55 -3.24 13.39
C ARG A 267 16.76 -3.73 14.83
N THR A 268 16.54 -2.86 15.81
CA THR A 268 16.89 -3.12 17.22
C THR A 268 15.70 -2.89 18.14
N TYR A 269 14.81 -1.96 17.80
CA TYR A 269 13.67 -1.61 18.62
C TYR A 269 12.37 -1.71 17.83
N LEU A 270 11.35 -2.32 18.44
CA LEU A 270 9.97 -2.16 18.04
C LEU A 270 9.40 -0.96 18.80
N PHE A 271 8.85 -0.01 18.06
CA PHE A 271 8.11 1.13 18.59
C PHE A 271 6.62 0.91 18.36
N ALA A 272 5.81 1.20 19.38
CA ALA A 272 4.39 1.46 19.24
C ALA A 272 4.13 2.90 19.72
N VAL A 273 3.61 3.74 18.83
CA VAL A 273 3.50 5.19 19.05
C VAL A 273 2.12 5.67 18.63
N SER A 274 1.54 6.56 19.43
CA SER A 274 0.32 7.29 19.08
C SER A 274 0.50 8.80 19.24
N PRO A 275 0.30 9.60 18.19
CA PRO A 275 0.20 11.05 18.30
C PRO A 275 -1.20 11.46 18.79
N ILE A 276 -1.41 11.50 20.11
CA ILE A 276 -2.76 11.64 20.70
C ILE A 276 -3.38 13.05 20.50
N ASN A 277 -2.67 14.14 20.82
CA ASN A 277 -3.24 15.50 20.77
C ASN A 277 -2.17 16.56 20.51
N LEU A 278 -2.63 17.75 20.16
CA LEU A 278 -1.84 18.97 20.25
C LEU A 278 -2.06 19.64 21.60
N LEU A 279 -0.97 20.14 22.20
CA LEU A 279 -1.02 21.02 23.38
C LEU A 279 -2.03 22.16 23.16
N PRO A 280 -2.72 22.63 24.21
CA PRO A 280 -3.67 23.72 24.11
C PRO A 280 -2.97 25.04 23.77
N LYS A 281 -3.71 26.02 23.25
CA LYS A 281 -3.16 27.36 22.96
C LYS A 281 -2.92 28.20 24.22
N LYS A 282 -3.55 27.84 25.34
CA LYS A 282 -3.48 28.50 26.65
C LYS A 282 -3.43 27.43 27.75
N ASP A 283 -3.03 27.81 28.96
CA ASP A 283 -3.01 26.92 30.14
C ASP A 283 -2.20 25.62 29.94
N VAL A 284 -1.12 25.69 29.16
CA VAL A 284 -0.25 24.54 28.83
C VAL A 284 0.33 23.90 30.09
N GLU A 285 0.59 24.69 31.14
CA GLU A 285 1.10 24.20 32.43
C GLU A 285 0.30 23.03 33.00
N LYS A 286 -1.03 23.03 32.89
CA LYS A 286 -1.88 21.97 33.44
C LYS A 286 -1.62 20.62 32.77
N VAL A 287 -1.37 20.63 31.46
CA VAL A 287 -1.03 19.41 30.70
C VAL A 287 0.36 18.93 31.09
N LEU A 288 1.33 19.84 31.22
CA LEU A 288 2.69 19.48 31.61
C LEU A 288 2.74 18.92 33.04
N ASP A 289 2.00 19.51 33.98
CA ASP A 289 1.88 19.03 35.36
C ASP A 289 1.28 17.61 35.36
N TYR A 290 0.18 17.37 34.64
CA TYR A 290 -0.40 16.03 34.50
C TYR A 290 0.59 15.02 33.92
N MET A 291 1.35 15.40 32.89
CA MET A 291 2.35 14.54 32.25
C MET A 291 3.52 14.20 33.17
N LEU A 292 3.91 15.11 34.07
CA LEU A 292 5.01 14.92 35.02
C LEU A 292 4.57 14.14 36.27
N ASP A 293 3.33 14.33 36.71
CA ASP A 293 2.80 13.73 37.94
C ASP A 293 2.20 12.33 37.73
N THR A 294 1.81 11.99 36.49
CA THR A 294 1.18 10.71 36.17
C THR A 294 2.21 9.65 35.80
N ASP A 295 2.12 8.47 36.42
CA ASP A 295 2.90 7.31 36.00
C ASP A 295 2.24 6.62 34.80
N PHE A 296 2.93 6.66 33.66
CA PHE A 296 2.48 6.01 32.43
C PHE A 296 3.08 4.63 32.21
N TYR A 297 3.86 4.08 33.16
CA TYR A 297 4.52 2.78 33.00
C TYR A 297 3.55 1.71 32.45
N PRO A 298 3.97 0.90 31.45
CA PRO A 298 5.31 0.84 30.84
C PRO A 298 5.57 1.87 29.73
N TYR A 299 4.62 2.77 29.47
CA TYR A 299 4.67 3.75 28.40
C TYR A 299 5.43 5.02 28.81
N LYS A 300 5.73 5.83 27.80
CA LYS A 300 6.29 7.18 27.95
C LYS A 300 5.45 8.16 27.18
N MET A 301 5.21 9.32 27.79
CA MET A 301 4.69 10.47 27.07
C MET A 301 5.81 11.42 26.70
N GLY A 302 5.74 11.98 25.51
CA GLY A 302 6.68 12.94 24.98
C GLY A 302 5.98 14.06 24.22
N ILE A 303 6.69 15.17 24.00
CA ILE A 303 6.20 16.31 23.23
C ILE A 303 7.22 16.64 22.14
N GLU A 304 6.76 16.82 20.92
CA GLU A 304 7.53 17.39 19.81
C GLU A 304 6.79 18.60 19.25
N GLY A 305 7.39 19.78 19.39
CA GLY A 305 6.70 21.04 19.08
C GLY A 305 5.45 21.21 19.96
N ARG A 306 4.27 20.99 19.37
CA ARG A 306 2.98 20.95 20.10
C ARG A 306 2.35 19.57 20.15
N GLN A 307 2.85 18.59 19.40
CA GLN A 307 2.27 17.26 19.35
C GLN A 307 2.69 16.47 20.59
N ILE A 308 1.70 15.92 21.27
CA ILE A 308 1.85 15.00 22.39
C ILE A 308 1.84 13.58 21.82
N TYR A 309 2.77 12.74 22.29
CA TYR A 309 2.88 11.35 21.90
C TYR A 309 2.81 10.44 23.12
N LEU A 310 2.12 9.30 22.96
CA LEU A 310 2.24 8.14 23.83
C LEU A 310 3.11 7.10 23.11
N CYS A 311 4.09 6.51 23.80
CA CYS A 311 5.08 5.62 23.20
C CYS A 311 5.38 4.41 24.09
N TYR A 312 5.46 3.23 23.47
CA TYR A 312 6.04 2.02 24.02
C TYR A 312 7.22 1.59 23.15
N ARG A 313 8.40 1.47 23.76
CA ARG A 313 9.62 1.02 23.09
C ARG A 313 10.05 -0.32 23.65
N ILE A 314 10.22 -1.29 22.78
CA ILE A 314 10.61 -2.66 23.11
C ILE A 314 11.93 -2.95 22.40
N HIS A 315 12.94 -3.44 23.12
CA HIS A 315 14.14 -3.97 22.46
C HIS A 315 13.78 -5.34 21.86
N LEU A 316 14.14 -5.61 20.60
CA LEU A 316 13.71 -6.85 19.94
C LEU A 316 14.20 -8.11 20.66
N ALA A 317 15.39 -8.07 21.27
CA ALA A 317 15.90 -9.18 22.08
C ALA A 317 15.12 -9.41 23.40
N ASP A 318 14.27 -8.48 23.81
CA ASP A 318 13.39 -8.66 24.98
C ASP A 318 12.12 -9.43 24.61
N ILE A 319 11.84 -9.67 23.32
CA ILE A 319 10.74 -10.50 22.85
C ILE A 319 11.21 -11.96 22.88
N SER A 320 10.79 -12.70 23.90
CA SER A 320 11.11 -14.10 24.12
C SER A 320 9.86 -14.85 24.56
N GLU A 321 9.89 -16.18 24.55
CA GLU A 321 8.76 -17.02 24.99
C GLU A 321 8.24 -16.65 26.41
N GLU A 322 9.11 -16.16 27.30
CA GLU A 322 8.74 -15.76 28.67
C GLU A 322 8.07 -14.38 28.75
N SER A 323 8.34 -13.49 27.79
CA SER A 323 7.91 -12.09 27.82
C SER A 323 6.86 -11.75 26.78
N GLU A 324 6.70 -12.59 25.75
CA GLU A 324 5.90 -12.37 24.55
C GLU A 324 4.47 -11.93 24.90
N GLU A 325 3.78 -12.73 25.72
CA GLU A 325 2.39 -12.49 26.09
C GLU A 325 2.22 -11.14 26.79
N ARG A 326 3.12 -10.82 27.73
CA ARG A 326 3.13 -9.54 28.45
C ARG A 326 3.37 -8.37 27.51
N ILE A 327 4.30 -8.49 26.55
CA ILE A 327 4.60 -7.42 25.60
C ILE A 327 3.43 -7.22 24.64
N GLN A 328 2.79 -8.29 24.14
CA GLN A 328 1.57 -8.18 23.33
C GLN A 328 0.44 -7.50 24.09
N GLN A 329 0.22 -7.87 25.36
CA GLN A 329 -0.77 -7.20 26.21
C GLN A 329 -0.48 -5.71 26.37
N ASN A 330 0.79 -5.33 26.54
CA ASN A 330 1.18 -3.91 26.59
C ASN A 330 0.97 -3.18 25.25
N LEU A 331 1.14 -3.85 24.10
CA LEU A 331 0.81 -3.26 22.80
C LEU A 331 -0.70 -2.97 22.70
N VAL A 332 -1.55 -3.94 23.06
CA VAL A 332 -3.02 -3.78 23.09
C VAL A 332 -3.42 -2.64 24.02
N GLN A 333 -2.89 -2.64 25.25
CA GLN A 333 -3.19 -1.61 26.24
C GLN A 333 -2.67 -0.22 25.83
N LEU A 334 -1.57 -0.11 25.07
CA LEU A 334 -1.15 1.18 24.53
C LEU A 334 -2.22 1.76 23.59
N ALA A 335 -2.78 0.93 22.71
CA ALA A 335 -3.80 1.39 21.76
C ALA A 335 -5.08 1.84 22.48
N GLU A 336 -5.53 1.07 23.48
CA GLU A 336 -6.69 1.44 24.31
C GLU A 336 -6.42 2.71 25.12
N LYS A 337 -5.24 2.82 25.73
CA LYS A 337 -4.87 3.99 26.53
C LYS A 337 -4.67 5.24 25.67
N ALA A 338 -4.22 5.11 24.43
CA ALA A 338 -4.11 6.23 23.50
C ALA A 338 -5.49 6.86 23.23
N ASP A 339 -6.50 6.03 22.94
CA ASP A 339 -7.89 6.45 22.73
C ASP A 339 -8.56 6.99 24.00
N GLU A 340 -8.24 6.45 25.18
CA GLU A 340 -8.72 7.05 26.43
C GLU A 340 -8.10 8.43 26.67
N LEU A 341 -6.78 8.53 26.46
CA LEU A 341 -6.03 9.76 26.72
C LEU A 341 -6.37 10.85 25.72
N ASP A 342 -6.56 10.55 24.43
CA ASP A 342 -6.82 11.59 23.44
C ASP A 342 -8.12 12.35 23.72
N ASN A 343 -9.17 11.64 24.12
CA ASN A 343 -10.45 12.18 24.54
C ASN A 343 -10.31 12.95 25.87
N MET A 344 -9.67 12.35 26.88
CA MET A 344 -9.46 12.99 28.18
C MET A 344 -8.66 14.29 28.08
N MET A 345 -7.65 14.33 27.20
CA MET A 345 -6.83 15.52 26.97
C MET A 345 -7.65 16.70 26.43
N VAL A 346 -8.60 16.42 25.53
CA VAL A 346 -9.53 17.43 25.03
C VAL A 346 -10.49 17.89 26.13
N GLU A 347 -11.13 16.95 26.81
CA GLU A 347 -12.16 17.22 27.81
C GLU A 347 -11.64 17.96 29.06
N CYS A 348 -10.49 17.53 29.59
CA CYS A 348 -9.97 18.02 30.85
C CYS A 348 -9.02 19.22 30.68
N PHE A 349 -8.28 19.28 29.57
CA PHE A 349 -7.21 20.25 29.39
C PHE A 349 -7.40 21.19 28.19
N GLY A 350 -8.44 20.99 27.37
CA GLY A 350 -8.68 21.82 26.20
C GLY A 350 -7.64 21.63 25.10
N CYS A 351 -6.98 20.47 25.07
CA CYS A 351 -6.12 20.08 23.96
C CYS A 351 -6.92 20.02 22.65
N GLU A 352 -6.23 20.11 21.52
CA GLU A 352 -6.82 19.89 20.19
C GLU A 352 -6.51 18.45 19.76
N PHE A 353 -7.44 17.75 19.10
CA PHE A 353 -7.13 16.46 18.50
C PHE A 353 -5.95 16.56 17.52
N SER A 354 -5.20 15.48 17.39
CA SER A 354 -4.12 15.44 16.42
C SER A 354 -4.69 15.52 15.00
N ALA A 355 -3.89 16.04 14.06
CA ALA A 355 -4.22 15.97 12.63
C ALA A 355 -4.27 14.53 12.10
N TYR A 356 -3.73 13.56 12.87
CA TYR A 356 -3.78 12.13 12.56
C TYR A 356 -4.99 11.42 13.16
N SER A 357 -5.71 12.07 14.08
CA SER A 357 -6.89 11.48 14.70
C SER A 357 -7.96 11.22 13.64
N LYS A 358 -8.63 10.07 13.73
CA LYS A 358 -9.77 9.78 12.88
C LYS A 358 -10.88 10.75 13.25
N GLN A 359 -11.24 11.65 12.35
CA GLN A 359 -12.39 12.52 12.57
C GLN A 359 -13.65 11.67 12.48
N GLU A 360 -14.51 11.72 13.49
CA GLU A 360 -15.90 11.28 13.37
C GLU A 360 -16.64 12.23 12.41
N ASN A 361 -16.32 12.18 11.12
CA ASN A 361 -17.12 12.85 10.10
C ASN A 361 -18.08 11.82 9.49
N GLU A 362 -19.32 11.91 9.98
CA GLU A 362 -20.60 11.64 9.32
C GLU A 362 -20.75 10.25 8.67
N ALA A 363 -21.36 9.35 9.45
CA ALA A 363 -21.97 8.11 8.97
C ALA A 363 -22.98 8.31 7.84
#